data_AF-A0A925TM71-F1
#
_entry.id   AF-A0A925TM71-F1
#
_cell.length_a   1.000
_cell.length_b   1.000
_cell.length_c   1.000
_cell.angle_alpha   90.00
_cell.angle_beta   90.00
_cell.angle_gamma   90.00
#
_symmetry.space_group_name_H-M   'P 1'
#
loop_
_entity.id
_entity.type
_entity.pdbx_description
1 polymer ?
#
loop_
_entity_poly.entity_id
_entity_poly.type
_entity_poly.pdbx_seq_one_letter_code
_entity_poly.pdbx_strand_id
1 'polypeptide(L)'
;MKTVSIPALPETEGRSPTGKYHSFSKDISLALGGVRDTGAWGGGHPFDLQQRRVPPGASVCPLHAHTQQFELFVVLSGTATVRTGDGTKTIVKSGDAFAQPPGTAHQITNTGTEDFVFFVIADNLPTDSTFYPESNKWQIKPQRKLFRMTEVDYFDGEE
;
A
#
# COMPACT_ATOMS: atom_id res chain seq x y z
N MET A 1 -6.01 -27.71 0.60
CA MET A 1 -5.85 -26.50 -0.23
C MET A 1 -7.08 -25.63 -0.06
N LYS A 2 -6.92 -24.39 0.41
CA LYS A 2 -8.04 -23.44 0.57
C LYS A 2 -8.16 -22.61 -0.71
N THR A 3 -9.38 -22.41 -1.19
CA THR A 3 -9.67 -21.53 -2.33
C THR A 3 -10.67 -20.46 -1.89
N VAL A 4 -10.66 -19.32 -2.57
CA VAL A 4 -11.59 -18.21 -2.33
C VAL A 4 -12.05 -17.63 -3.66
N SER A 5 -13.29 -17.15 -3.73
CA SER A 5 -13.81 -16.41 -4.88
C SER A 5 -13.60 -14.92 -4.64
N ILE A 6 -12.66 -14.29 -5.35
CA ILE A 6 -12.35 -12.85 -5.20
C ILE A 6 -13.61 -11.96 -5.39
N PRO A 7 -14.50 -12.21 -6.36
CA PRO A 7 -15.74 -11.46 -6.48
C PRO A 7 -16.62 -11.51 -5.22
N ALA A 8 -16.62 -12.64 -4.50
CA ALA A 8 -17.43 -12.86 -3.30
C ALA A 8 -16.78 -12.35 -1.99
N LEU A 9 -15.51 -11.90 -2.02
CA LEU A 9 -14.87 -11.34 -0.84
C LEU A 9 -15.48 -9.97 -0.47
N PRO A 10 -15.65 -9.67 0.83
CA PRO A 10 -16.12 -8.37 1.26
C PRO A 10 -15.13 -7.27 0.87
N GLU A 11 -15.65 -6.13 0.44
CA GLU A 11 -14.85 -4.93 0.26
C GLU A 11 -14.77 -4.14 1.56
N THR A 12 -13.56 -3.69 1.91
CA THR A 12 -13.35 -2.68 2.96
C THR A 12 -13.13 -1.34 2.30
N GLU A 13 -13.93 -0.33 2.66
CA GLU A 13 -13.76 1.03 2.18
C GLU A 13 -12.75 1.79 3.06
N GLY A 14 -11.78 2.44 2.42
CA GLY A 14 -10.89 3.41 3.05
C GLY A 14 -11.09 4.78 2.42
N ARG A 15 -11.47 5.78 3.21
CA ARG A 15 -11.76 7.13 2.71
C ARG A 15 -11.23 8.20 3.68
N SER A 16 -10.49 9.17 3.15
CA SER A 16 -10.07 10.36 3.90
C SER A 16 -11.21 11.37 4.05
N PRO A 17 -11.17 12.29 5.04
CA PRO A 17 -12.23 13.29 5.25
C PRO A 17 -12.60 14.11 3.99
N THR A 18 -11.63 14.46 3.15
CA THR A 18 -11.86 15.23 1.91
C THR A 18 -12.17 14.36 0.70
N GLY A 19 -12.17 13.04 0.84
CA GLY A 19 -12.30 12.10 -0.27
C GLY A 19 -11.09 12.01 -1.22
N LYS A 20 -10.02 12.81 -1.04
CA LYS A 20 -8.81 12.75 -1.87
C LYS A 20 -8.20 11.35 -1.91
N TYR A 21 -8.13 10.70 -0.75
CA TYR A 21 -7.74 9.31 -0.65
C TYR A 21 -9.00 8.47 -0.50
N HIS A 22 -9.28 7.64 -1.49
CA HIS A 22 -10.47 6.81 -1.52
C HIS A 22 -10.19 5.53 -2.30
N SER A 23 -10.32 4.38 -1.62
CA SER A 23 -10.20 3.08 -2.27
C SER A 23 -10.99 2.03 -1.52
N PHE A 24 -11.31 0.96 -2.24
CA PHE A 24 -11.87 -0.26 -1.70
C PHE A 24 -10.83 -1.37 -1.80
N SER A 25 -10.79 -2.27 -0.81
CA SER A 25 -9.86 -3.39 -0.79
C SER A 25 -10.51 -4.71 -0.46
N LYS A 26 -10.04 -5.78 -1.11
CA LYS A 26 -10.34 -7.17 -0.75
C LYS A 26 -9.05 -7.86 -0.33
N ASP A 27 -8.99 -8.28 0.93
CA ASP A 27 -7.82 -8.94 1.53
C ASP A 27 -7.76 -10.44 1.13
N ILE A 28 -7.12 -10.77 0.01
CA ILE A 28 -7.07 -12.14 -0.52
C ILE A 28 -6.16 -13.03 0.35
N SER A 29 -4.99 -12.55 0.76
CA SER A 29 -4.10 -13.32 1.65
C SER A 29 -4.78 -13.69 2.96
N LEU A 30 -5.51 -12.77 3.59
CA LEU A 30 -6.25 -13.07 4.82
C LEU A 30 -7.40 -14.05 4.57
N ALA A 31 -8.14 -13.89 3.48
CA ALA A 31 -9.19 -14.83 3.11
C ALA A 31 -8.63 -16.25 2.88
N LEU A 32 -7.40 -16.38 2.40
CA LEU A 32 -6.68 -17.65 2.24
C LEU A 32 -6.06 -18.20 3.53
N GLY A 33 -6.18 -17.51 4.66
CA GLY A 33 -5.67 -17.96 5.96
C GLY A 33 -4.36 -17.30 6.40
N GLY A 34 -3.90 -16.28 5.68
CA GLY A 34 -2.78 -15.45 6.12
C GLY A 34 -3.11 -14.68 7.41
N VAL A 35 -2.08 -14.30 8.14
CA VAL A 35 -2.17 -13.51 9.37
C VAL A 35 -1.64 -12.11 9.07
N ARG A 36 -2.42 -11.09 9.42
CA ARG A 36 -2.07 -9.68 9.11
C ARG A 36 -0.76 -9.29 9.79
N ASP A 37 0.06 -8.51 9.08
CA ASP A 37 1.36 -7.99 9.55
C ASP A 37 2.28 -9.11 10.09
N THR A 38 2.12 -10.34 9.60
CA THR A 38 2.85 -11.52 10.03
C THR A 38 3.33 -12.27 8.80
N GLY A 39 4.65 -12.31 8.59
CA GLY A 39 5.25 -13.05 7.49
C GLY A 39 5.43 -14.53 7.80
N ALA A 40 6.15 -15.23 6.91
CA ALA A 40 6.51 -16.63 7.11
C ALA A 40 7.26 -16.87 8.44
N TRP A 41 7.97 -15.85 8.93
CA TRP A 41 8.66 -15.85 10.24
C TRP A 41 7.71 -16.02 11.44
N GLY A 42 6.44 -15.64 11.31
CA GLY A 42 5.43 -15.72 12.38
C GLY A 42 4.25 -16.62 12.03
N GLY A 43 4.39 -17.47 11.01
CA GLY A 43 3.34 -18.40 10.57
C GLY A 43 2.28 -17.79 9.63
N GLY A 44 2.50 -16.57 9.13
CA GLY A 44 1.67 -15.97 8.08
C GLY A 44 2.22 -16.25 6.68
N HIS A 45 1.63 -15.60 5.68
CA HIS A 45 2.09 -15.72 4.29
C HIS A 45 3.34 -14.85 4.07
N PRO A 46 4.27 -15.26 3.16
CA PRO A 46 5.44 -14.45 2.85
C PRO A 46 5.09 -13.14 2.12
N PHE A 47 3.85 -12.98 1.67
CA PHE A 47 3.33 -11.77 1.05
C PHE A 47 1.84 -11.58 1.35
N ASP A 48 1.41 -10.32 1.31
CA ASP A 48 0.02 -9.92 1.25
C ASP A 48 -0.38 -9.70 -0.21
N LEU A 49 -1.51 -10.29 -0.61
CA LEU A 49 -2.19 -10.03 -1.87
C LEU A 49 -3.53 -9.34 -1.57
N GLN A 50 -3.73 -8.16 -2.13
CA GLN A 50 -4.99 -7.43 -2.08
C GLN A 50 -5.45 -7.06 -3.49
N GLN A 51 -6.76 -7.15 -3.74
CA GLN A 51 -7.37 -6.42 -4.86
C GLN A 51 -7.76 -5.03 -4.37
N ARG A 52 -7.43 -4.00 -5.15
CA ARG A 52 -7.80 -2.61 -4.89
C ARG A 52 -8.68 -2.09 -6.02
N ARG A 53 -9.64 -1.24 -5.65
CA ARG A 53 -10.50 -0.48 -6.57
C ARG A 53 -10.50 0.98 -6.16
N VAL A 54 -10.23 1.89 -7.10
CA VAL A 54 -10.06 3.32 -6.86
C VAL A 54 -11.04 4.09 -7.74
N PRO A 55 -11.97 4.87 -7.17
CA PRO A 55 -12.88 5.70 -7.95
C PRO A 55 -12.18 6.81 -8.75
N PRO A 56 -12.80 7.35 -9.81
CA PRO A 56 -12.25 8.46 -10.59
C PRO A 56 -11.85 9.66 -9.72
N GLY A 57 -10.66 10.20 -9.97
CA GLY A 57 -10.10 11.37 -9.27
C GLY A 57 -9.48 11.09 -7.90
N ALA A 58 -9.60 9.88 -7.37
CA ALA A 58 -9.04 9.51 -6.06
C ALA A 58 -7.64 8.92 -6.17
N SER A 59 -6.87 9.07 -5.08
CA SER A 59 -5.62 8.32 -4.86
C SER A 59 -5.83 7.18 -3.86
N VAL A 60 -5.03 6.12 -3.95
CA VAL A 60 -5.09 4.99 -3.00
C VAL A 60 -4.73 5.45 -1.58
N CYS A 61 -3.60 6.13 -1.45
CA CYS A 61 -3.01 6.58 -0.20
C CYS A 61 -2.08 7.80 -0.47
N PRO A 62 -1.56 8.46 0.57
CA PRO A 62 -0.53 9.49 0.40
C PRO A 62 0.73 8.95 -0.28
N LEU A 63 1.52 9.85 -0.90
CA LEU A 63 2.85 9.51 -1.43
C LEU A 63 3.72 8.94 -0.31
N HIS A 64 4.29 7.76 -0.52
CA HIS A 64 5.03 7.06 0.52
C HIS A 64 6.13 6.17 -0.06
N ALA A 65 7.16 5.93 0.74
CA ALA A 65 8.28 5.02 0.45
C ALA A 65 8.44 4.04 1.60
N HIS A 66 8.45 2.74 1.27
CA HIS A 66 8.83 1.69 2.20
C HIS A 66 10.35 1.63 2.37
N THR A 67 10.85 1.33 3.57
CA THR A 67 12.30 1.20 3.81
C THR A 67 12.83 -0.16 3.38
N GLN A 68 12.00 -1.20 3.43
CA GLN A 68 12.40 -2.58 3.14
C GLN A 68 11.40 -3.35 2.28
N GLN A 69 10.11 -2.99 2.33
CA GLN A 69 9.05 -3.69 1.61
C GLN A 69 9.08 -3.38 0.11
N PHE A 70 8.96 -4.42 -0.72
CA PHE A 70 8.63 -4.32 -2.13
C PHE A 70 7.12 -4.32 -2.33
N GLU A 71 6.65 -3.52 -3.29
CA GLU A 71 5.27 -3.63 -3.79
C GLU A 71 5.27 -3.91 -5.29
N LEU A 72 4.54 -4.95 -5.71
CA LEU A 72 4.27 -5.29 -7.10
C LEU A 72 2.79 -5.04 -7.39
N PHE A 73 2.53 -4.39 -8.52
CA PHE A 73 1.20 -4.03 -8.96
C PHE A 73 0.88 -4.69 -10.30
N VAL A 74 -0.33 -5.24 -10.43
CA VAL A 74 -0.85 -5.82 -11.68
C VAL A 74 -2.20 -5.17 -11.98
N VAL A 75 -2.29 -4.43 -13.08
CA VAL A 75 -3.49 -3.67 -13.43
C VAL A 75 -4.50 -4.56 -14.14
N LEU A 76 -5.73 -4.59 -13.61
CA LEU A 76 -6.82 -5.43 -14.11
C LEU A 76 -7.78 -4.66 -15.02
N SER A 77 -8.14 -3.44 -14.64
CA SER A 77 -9.05 -2.58 -15.42
C SER A 77 -8.81 -1.09 -15.15
N GLY A 78 -9.22 -0.25 -16.10
CA GLY A 78 -9.12 1.20 -16.02
C GLY A 78 -7.74 1.76 -16.37
N THR A 79 -7.56 3.06 -16.12
CA THR A 79 -6.29 3.78 -16.34
C THR A 79 -5.98 4.66 -15.14
N ALA A 80 -4.72 4.70 -14.72
CA ALA A 80 -4.25 5.53 -13.62
C ALA A 80 -2.91 6.19 -13.95
N THR A 81 -2.55 7.19 -13.15
CA THR A 81 -1.22 7.78 -13.14
C THR A 81 -0.49 7.34 -11.87
N VAL A 82 0.70 6.77 -12.04
CA VAL A 82 1.66 6.52 -10.97
C VAL A 82 2.62 7.70 -10.90
N ARG A 83 2.75 8.32 -9.74
CA ARG A 83 3.73 9.39 -9.47
C ARG A 83 4.83 8.87 -8.56
N THR A 84 6.08 9.09 -8.90
CA THR A 84 7.26 8.80 -8.06
C THR A 84 7.74 10.04 -7.29
N GLY A 85 8.64 9.83 -6.32
CA GLY A 85 9.13 10.88 -5.41
C GLY A 85 9.87 12.05 -6.10
N ASP A 86 10.49 11.79 -7.25
CA ASP A 86 11.13 12.79 -8.11
C ASP A 86 10.10 13.61 -8.95
N GLY A 87 8.82 13.26 -8.87
CA GLY A 87 7.74 13.87 -9.63
C GLY A 87 7.47 13.24 -10.99
N THR A 88 8.22 12.21 -11.40
CA THR A 88 7.96 11.47 -12.64
C THR A 88 6.55 10.86 -12.60
N LYS A 89 5.83 10.95 -13.72
CA LYS A 89 4.46 10.45 -13.86
C LYS A 89 4.38 9.46 -15.02
N THR A 90 3.88 8.27 -14.71
CA THR A 90 3.70 7.20 -15.70
C THR A 90 2.23 6.81 -15.74
N ILE A 91 1.66 6.75 -16.94
CA ILE A 91 0.30 6.25 -17.15
C ILE A 91 0.36 4.72 -17.19
N VAL A 92 -0.51 4.07 -16.43
CA VAL A 92 -0.67 2.61 -16.41
C VAL A 92 -2.12 2.25 -16.74
N LYS A 93 -2.32 1.14 -17.43
CA LYS A 93 -3.63 0.65 -17.89
C LYS A 93 -3.72 -0.87 -17.76
N SER A 94 -4.92 -1.42 -17.99
CA SER A 94 -5.20 -2.85 -17.98
C SER A 94 -4.12 -3.67 -18.70
N GLY A 95 -3.58 -4.69 -18.02
CA GLY A 95 -2.52 -5.55 -18.54
C GLY A 95 -1.10 -5.09 -18.20
N ASP A 96 -0.91 -3.85 -17.75
CA ASP A 96 0.39 -3.39 -17.27
C ASP A 96 0.71 -3.97 -15.89
N ALA A 97 1.99 -4.17 -15.61
CA ALA A 97 2.51 -4.51 -14.30
C ALA A 97 3.77 -3.67 -14.00
N PHE A 98 3.95 -3.30 -12.74
CA PHE A 98 5.09 -2.50 -12.30
C PHE A 98 5.40 -2.78 -10.84
N ALA A 99 6.66 -2.59 -10.45
CA ALA A 99 7.12 -2.78 -9.08
C ALA A 99 7.71 -1.47 -8.53
N GLN A 100 7.60 -1.30 -7.21
CA GLN A 100 8.17 -0.20 -6.46
C GLN A 100 9.12 -0.79 -5.43
N PRO A 101 10.45 -0.67 -5.64
CA PRO A 101 11.42 -1.16 -4.69
C PRO A 101 11.44 -0.32 -3.39
N PRO A 102 12.12 -0.81 -2.35
CA PRO A 102 12.37 -0.04 -1.15
C PRO A 102 13.09 1.28 -1.47
N GLY A 103 12.73 2.34 -0.75
CA GLY A 103 13.26 3.69 -0.91
C GLY A 103 12.60 4.51 -2.03
N THR A 104 11.80 3.90 -2.91
CA THR A 104 11.14 4.66 -3.98
C THR A 104 9.75 5.11 -3.55
N ALA A 105 9.62 6.42 -3.30
CA ALA A 105 8.34 7.01 -2.98
C ALA A 105 7.40 6.92 -4.19
N HIS A 106 6.16 6.49 -3.98
CA HIS A 106 5.19 6.36 -5.06
C HIS A 106 3.75 6.59 -4.60
N GLN A 107 2.89 6.91 -5.57
CA GLN A 107 1.45 7.13 -5.38
C GLN A 107 0.68 6.81 -6.65
N ILE A 108 -0.44 6.10 -6.50
CA ILE A 108 -1.35 5.78 -7.59
C ILE A 108 -2.59 6.67 -7.48
N THR A 109 -2.93 7.37 -8.57
CA THR A 109 -4.13 8.19 -8.70
C THR A 109 -4.92 7.76 -9.92
N ASN A 110 -6.21 7.47 -9.74
CA ASN A 110 -7.10 7.22 -10.86
C ASN A 110 -7.39 8.54 -11.57
N THR A 111 -6.77 8.72 -12.74
CA THR A 111 -6.96 9.87 -13.63
C THR A 111 -7.90 9.58 -14.79
N GLY A 112 -8.51 8.39 -14.82
CA GLY A 112 -9.53 8.00 -15.78
C GLY A 112 -10.94 8.40 -15.35
N THR A 113 -11.93 7.91 -16.11
CA THR A 113 -13.37 8.19 -15.91
C THR A 113 -14.14 7.00 -15.33
N GLU A 114 -13.50 5.85 -15.18
CA GLU A 114 -14.05 4.61 -14.64
C GLU A 114 -13.23 4.14 -13.44
N ASP A 115 -13.72 3.14 -12.71
CA ASP A 115 -12.99 2.56 -11.59
C ASP A 115 -11.68 1.91 -12.05
N PHE A 116 -10.58 2.25 -11.36
CA PHE A 116 -9.28 1.65 -11.58
C PHE A 116 -9.08 0.47 -10.63
N VAL A 117 -8.85 -0.73 -11.18
CA VAL A 117 -8.76 -1.98 -10.41
C VAL A 117 -7.41 -2.65 -10.64
N PHE A 118 -6.74 -3.05 -9.57
CA PHE A 118 -5.42 -3.69 -9.63
C PHE A 118 -5.22 -4.66 -8.46
N PHE A 119 -4.28 -5.59 -8.62
CA PHE A 119 -3.70 -6.31 -7.49
C PHE A 119 -2.47 -5.58 -6.97
N VAL A 120 -2.32 -5.52 -5.65
CA VAL A 120 -1.06 -5.20 -4.99
C VAL A 120 -0.57 -6.44 -4.26
N ILE A 121 0.69 -6.78 -4.49
CA ILE A 121 1.42 -7.86 -3.84
C ILE A 121 2.56 -7.20 -3.08
N ALA A 122 2.61 -7.39 -1.78
CA ALA A 122 3.61 -6.76 -0.94
C ALA A 122 4.20 -7.80 0.01
N ASP A 123 5.52 -7.90 0.09
CA ASP A 123 6.18 -8.90 0.93
C ASP A 123 5.99 -8.61 2.43
N ASN A 124 5.95 -9.65 3.26
CA ASN A 124 5.70 -9.54 4.70
C ASN A 124 6.99 -9.70 5.50
N LEU A 125 7.66 -8.58 5.75
CA LEU A 125 8.86 -8.49 6.57
C LEU A 125 8.51 -8.40 8.07
N PRO A 126 9.40 -8.79 9.00
CA PRO A 126 9.17 -8.65 10.44
C PRO A 126 8.93 -7.21 10.90
N THR A 127 9.58 -6.26 10.21
CA THR A 127 9.47 -4.84 10.46
C THR A 127 9.61 -4.09 9.14
N ASP A 128 8.95 -2.95 9.03
CA ASP A 128 9.19 -1.99 7.97
C ASP A 128 8.81 -0.60 8.47
N SER A 129 9.55 0.40 8.01
CA SER A 129 9.22 1.81 8.19
C SER A 129 8.76 2.41 6.86
N THR A 130 7.73 3.23 6.90
CA THR A 130 7.19 3.90 5.71
C THR A 130 7.30 5.40 5.88
N PHE A 131 8.07 6.06 5.02
CA PHE A 131 8.22 7.51 5.00
C PHE A 131 7.19 8.16 4.07
N TYR A 132 6.58 9.27 4.49
CA TYR A 132 5.63 10.05 3.70
C TYR A 132 6.19 11.45 3.42
N PRO A 133 6.85 11.68 2.26
CA PRO A 133 7.61 12.89 2.00
C PRO A 133 6.83 14.19 2.15
N GLU A 134 5.57 14.23 1.69
CA GLU A 134 4.77 15.45 1.68
C GLU A 134 4.31 15.92 3.07
N SER A 135 4.26 15.00 4.05
CA SER A 135 3.78 15.32 5.41
C SER A 135 4.85 15.18 6.47
N ASN A 136 6.07 14.83 6.05
CA ASN A 136 7.23 14.54 6.88
C ASN A 136 6.88 13.64 8.08
N LYS A 137 6.13 12.56 7.81
CA LYS A 137 5.73 11.59 8.83
C LYS A 137 6.23 10.22 8.44
N TRP A 138 6.34 9.37 9.44
CA TRP A 138 6.74 7.99 9.35
C TRP A 138 5.66 7.10 9.91
N GLN A 139 5.56 5.87 9.41
CA GLN A 139 4.80 4.78 10.00
C GLN A 139 5.74 3.61 10.29
N ILE A 140 5.59 2.94 11.43
CA ILE A 140 6.30 1.68 11.73
C ILE A 140 5.30 0.53 11.74
N LYS A 141 5.62 -0.57 11.06
CA LYS A 141 4.95 -1.88 11.18
C LYS A 141 5.72 -2.77 12.17
N PRO A 142 5.04 -3.61 12.97
CA PRO A 142 3.60 -3.92 12.94
C PRO A 142 2.72 -2.98 13.80
N GLN A 143 3.30 -2.07 14.60
CA GLN A 143 2.52 -1.24 15.54
C GLN A 143 1.57 -0.24 14.83
N ARG A 144 1.80 0.02 13.54
CA ARG A 144 1.04 0.94 12.67
C ARG A 144 0.93 2.37 13.23
N LYS A 145 1.88 2.78 14.07
CA LYS A 145 1.93 4.12 14.65
C LYS A 145 2.48 5.12 13.65
N LEU A 146 1.88 6.30 13.61
CA LEU A 146 2.34 7.45 12.81
C LEU A 146 3.05 8.45 13.72
N PHE A 147 4.23 8.91 13.31
CA PHE A 147 5.05 9.85 14.09
C PHE A 147 5.88 10.76 13.17
N ARG A 148 6.49 11.79 13.73
CA ARG A 148 7.56 12.56 13.08
C ARG A 148 8.85 12.31 13.86
N MET A 149 9.97 12.18 13.16
CA MET A 149 11.26 11.99 13.82
C MET A 149 11.62 13.27 14.56
N THR A 150 11.95 13.12 15.83
CA THR A 150 12.55 14.16 16.67
C THR A 150 13.87 13.59 17.13
N GLU A 151 14.96 14.27 16.80
CA GLU A 151 16.27 13.93 17.34
C GLU A 151 16.27 14.22 18.83
N VAL A 152 16.73 13.25 19.60
CA VAL A 152 16.88 13.32 21.05
C VAL A 152 18.28 12.85 21.40
N ASP A 153 18.80 13.30 22.53
CA ASP A 153 20.04 12.74 23.05
C ASP A 153 19.87 11.25 23.37
N TYR A 154 20.96 10.47 23.28
CA TYR A 154 20.90 9.03 23.54
C TYR A 154 20.38 8.70 24.95
N PHE A 155 20.59 9.58 25.93
CA PHE A 155 20.13 9.39 27.32
C PHE A 155 18.87 10.18 27.69
N ASP A 156 18.24 10.89 26.74
CA ASP A 156 17.03 11.70 27.02
C ASP A 156 15.89 10.82 27.58
N GLY A 157 15.51 11.06 28.84
CA GLY A 157 14.44 10.32 29.53
C GLY A 157 14.86 9.00 30.17
N GLU A 158 16.15 8.61 30.05
CA GLU A 158 16.73 7.46 30.77
C GLU A 158 17.35 7.88 32.12
N GLU A 159 17.77 9.15 32.25
CA GLU A 159 18.22 9.82 33.49
C GLU A 159 17.53 11.18 33.73
#